data_AF-A0A835HP80-F1
#
_entry.id   AF-A0A835HP80-F1
#
_cell.length_a   1.000
_cell.length_b   1.000
_cell.length_c   1.000
_cell.angle_alpha   90.00
_cell.angle_beta   90.00
_cell.angle_gamma   90.00
#
_symmetry.space_group_name_H-M   'P 1'
#
loop_
_entity.id
_entity.type
_entity.pdbx_description
1 polymer ?
#
loop_
_entity_poly.entity_id
_entity_poly.type
_entity_poly.pdbx_seq_one_letter_code
_entity_poly.pdbx_strand_id
1 'polypeptide(L)'
;MVVWPLYAEQRINRVFLVEELKLALPMVENEDGFVSAGEIEKRVKQLMDSDEGKVVRDQAMRMCEGAKTALSEGESSLTTLNELVELWKH
;
A
#
# COMPACT_ATOMS: atom_id res chain seq x y z
N MET A 1 -4.70 2.73 4.20
CA MET A 1 -5.14 3.58 3.06
C MET A 1 -6.40 2.99 2.44
N VAL A 2 -7.14 3.74 1.62
CA VAL A 2 -8.24 3.19 0.79
C VAL A 2 -7.76 3.12 -0.66
N VAL A 3 -7.87 1.96 -1.30
CA VAL A 3 -7.42 1.76 -2.69
C VAL A 3 -8.57 1.97 -3.66
N TRP A 4 -8.46 3.04 -4.45
CA TRP A 4 -9.38 3.35 -5.55
C TRP A 4 -8.57 3.41 -6.86
N PRO A 5 -8.53 2.31 -7.64
CA PRO A 5 -7.76 2.24 -8.87
C PRO A 5 -8.47 3.01 -9.99
N LEU A 6 -7.71 3.73 -10.82
CA LEU A 6 -8.21 4.50 -11.96
C LEU A 6 -7.68 3.93 -13.28
N TYR A 7 -6.38 3.62 -13.39
CA TYR A 7 -5.77 3.20 -14.65
C TYR A 7 -4.49 2.37 -14.47
N ALA A 8 -3.94 1.89 -15.59
CA ALA A 8 -2.69 1.12 -15.68
C ALA A 8 -2.65 -0.09 -14.72
N GLU A 9 -1.54 -0.25 -14.00
CA GLU A 9 -1.28 -1.37 -13.10
C GLU A 9 -2.00 -1.27 -11.75
N GLN A 10 -2.70 -0.17 -11.48
CA GLN A 10 -3.33 0.11 -10.17
C GLN A 10 -4.32 -0.97 -9.75
N ARG A 11 -5.00 -1.62 -10.71
CA ARG A 11 -5.91 -2.74 -10.40
C ARG A 11 -5.16 -3.95 -9.85
N ILE A 12 -3.96 -4.21 -10.34
CA ILE A 12 -3.08 -5.28 -9.83
C ILE A 12 -2.53 -4.87 -8.46
N ASN A 13 -2.08 -3.62 -8.32
CA ASN A 13 -1.59 -3.09 -7.04
C ASN A 13 -2.67 -3.16 -5.95
N ARG A 14 -3.95 -2.96 -6.28
CA ARG A 14 -5.07 -3.11 -5.34
C ARG A 14 -5.13 -4.52 -4.74
N VAL A 15 -5.05 -5.54 -5.59
CA VAL A 15 -5.07 -6.94 -5.13
C VAL A 15 -3.93 -7.18 -4.16
N PHE A 16 -2.71 -6.78 -4.53
CA PHE A 16 -1.54 -6.99 -3.68
C PHE A 16 -1.60 -6.23 -2.35
N LEU A 17 -2.02 -4.95 -2.37
CA LEU A 17 -2.11 -4.12 -1.17
C LEU A 17 -3.21 -4.57 -0.20
N VAL A 18 -4.31 -5.09 -0.72
CA VAL A 18 -5.49 -5.46 0.08
C VAL A 18 -5.42 -6.92 0.52
N GLU A 19 -5.13 -7.84 -0.38
CA GLU A 19 -5.24 -9.29 -0.14
C GLU A 19 -3.95 -9.85 0.47
N GLU A 20 -2.81 -9.55 -0.16
CA GLU A 20 -1.51 -10.10 0.24
C GLU A 20 -0.91 -9.36 1.43
N LEU A 21 -0.69 -8.04 1.27
CA LEU A 21 0.01 -7.25 2.29
C LEU A 21 -0.91 -6.76 3.42
N LYS A 22 -2.23 -6.73 3.18
CA LYS A 22 -3.26 -6.27 4.13
C LYS A 22 -2.99 -4.86 4.68
N LEU A 23 -2.48 -3.97 3.82
CA LEU A 23 -2.10 -2.59 4.15
C LEU A 23 -3.22 -1.58 3.87
N ALA A 24 -4.31 -2.03 3.25
CA ALA A 24 -5.33 -1.14 2.73
C ALA A 24 -6.72 -1.77 2.69
N LEU A 25 -7.73 -0.90 2.62
CA LEU A 25 -9.12 -1.27 2.37
C LEU A 25 -9.46 -1.00 0.89
N PRO A 26 -10.20 -1.88 0.20
CA PRO A 26 -10.59 -1.66 -1.19
C PRO A 26 -11.79 -0.70 -1.30
N MET A 27 -11.83 0.17 -2.31
CA MET A 27 -13.09 0.82 -2.70
C MET A 27 -13.95 -0.17 -3.52
N VAL A 28 -15.27 -0.17 -3.34
CA VAL A 28 -16.19 -0.99 -4.15
C VAL A 28 -16.97 -0.10 -5.11
N GLU A 29 -16.87 -0.43 -6.39
CA GLU A 29 -17.64 0.20 -7.46
C GLU A 29 -18.98 -0.53 -7.62
N ASN A 30 -20.00 0.21 -8.01
CA ASN A 30 -21.28 -0.32 -8.45
C ASN A 30 -21.15 -0.96 -9.84
N GLU A 31 -22.21 -1.60 -10.33
CA GLU A 31 -22.25 -2.25 -11.65
C GLU A 31 -22.00 -1.28 -12.82
N ASP A 32 -22.28 0.02 -12.63
CA ASP A 32 -22.03 1.09 -13.60
C ASP A 32 -20.57 1.62 -13.55
N GLY A 33 -19.73 1.08 -12.67
CA GLY A 33 -18.34 1.49 -12.48
C GLY A 33 -18.17 2.73 -11.59
N PHE A 34 -19.24 3.29 -11.02
CA PHE A 34 -19.17 4.43 -10.12
C PHE A 34 -19.13 4.01 -8.65
N VAL A 35 -18.49 4.82 -7.82
CA VAL A 35 -18.49 4.65 -6.37
C VAL A 35 -19.54 5.56 -5.76
N SER A 36 -20.44 5.00 -4.94
CA SER A 36 -21.47 5.77 -4.25
C SER A 36 -20.88 6.60 -3.10
N ALA A 37 -21.54 7.73 -2.78
CA ALA A 37 -21.17 8.53 -1.61
C ALA A 37 -21.22 7.72 -0.30
N GLY A 38 -22.18 6.79 -0.19
CA GLY A 38 -22.31 5.90 0.97
C GLY A 38 -21.14 4.94 1.12
N GLU A 39 -20.59 4.43 0.01
CA GLU A 39 -19.38 3.59 0.05
C GLU A 39 -18.16 4.42 0.49
N ILE A 40 -18.02 5.65 0.01
CA ILE A 40 -16.93 6.55 0.45
C ILE A 40 -17.03 6.79 1.95
N GLU A 41 -18.21 7.19 2.44
CA GLU A 41 -18.44 7.44 3.87
C GLU A 41 -18.11 6.20 4.71
N LYS A 42 -18.59 5.04 4.29
CA LYS A 42 -18.33 3.76 4.95
C LYS A 42 -16.84 3.46 5.02
N ARG A 43 -16.11 3.57 3.91
CA ARG A 43 -14.67 3.27 3.86
C ARG A 43 -13.82 4.24 4.66
N VAL A 44 -14.19 5.52 4.65
CA VAL A 44 -13.51 6.53 5.48
C VAL A 44 -13.74 6.24 6.96
N LYS A 45 -14.98 6.00 7.40
CA LYS A 45 -15.28 5.63 8.79
C LYS A 45 -14.60 4.33 9.20
N GLN A 46 -14.60 3.32 8.33
CA GLN A 46 -13.93 2.06 8.58
C GLN A 46 -12.42 2.26 8.74
N LEU A 47 -11.78 3.06 7.88
CA LEU A 47 -10.35 3.30 7.99
C LEU A 47 -9.97 4.13 9.23
N MET A 48 -10.81 5.09 9.63
CA MET A 48 -10.49 6.06 10.69
C MET A 48 -10.92 5.56 12.08
N ASP A 49 -12.15 5.09 12.20
CA ASP A 49 -12.87 4.91 13.48
C ASP A 49 -13.31 3.47 13.75
N SER A 50 -12.68 2.48 13.11
CA SER A 50 -12.94 1.05 13.37
C SER A 50 -11.71 0.29 13.82
N ASP A 51 -11.91 -0.85 14.48
CA ASP A 51 -10.81 -1.73 14.89
C ASP A 51 -10.11 -2.37 13.70
N GLU A 52 -10.84 -2.66 12.61
CA GLU A 52 -10.23 -3.10 11.35
C GLU A 52 -9.31 -2.01 10.77
N GLY A 53 -9.74 -0.75 10.83
CA GLY A 53 -8.92 0.40 10.44
C GLY A 53 -7.63 0.53 11.26
N LYS A 54 -7.70 0.27 12.57
CA LYS A 54 -6.50 0.22 13.44
C LYS A 54 -5.54 -0.89 12.99
N VAL A 55 -6.04 -2.10 12.77
CA VAL A 55 -5.22 -3.24 12.30
C VAL A 55 -4.51 -2.89 10.99
N VAL A 56 -5.23 -2.30 10.03
CA VAL A 56 -4.66 -1.86 8.75
C VAL A 56 -3.57 -0.80 8.95
N ARG A 57 -3.79 0.18 9.84
CA ARG A 57 -2.78 1.22 10.14
C ARG A 57 -1.54 0.64 10.83
N ASP A 58 -1.72 -0.27 11.78
CA ASP A 58 -0.62 -0.92 12.48
C ASP A 58 0.23 -1.75 11.52
N GLN A 59 -0.41 -2.49 10.61
CA GLN A 59 0.28 -3.23 9.55
C GLN A 59 1.04 -2.29 8.61
N ALA A 60 0.43 -1.16 8.23
CA ALA A 60 1.08 -0.13 7.44
C ALA A 60 2.29 0.50 8.14
N MET A 61 2.21 0.73 9.45
CA MET A 61 3.32 1.25 10.25
C MET A 61 4.48 0.26 10.32
N ARG A 62 4.22 -1.04 10.55
CA ARG A 62 5.27 -2.07 10.52
C ARG A 62 5.98 -2.14 9.17
N MET A 63 5.22 -2.07 8.08
CA MET A 63 5.79 -2.05 6.73
C MET A 63 6.62 -0.79 6.49
N CYS A 64 6.17 0.36 6.99
CA CYS A 64 6.91 1.63 6.93
C CYS A 64 8.26 1.55 7.66
N GLU A 65 8.29 0.93 8.84
CA GLU A 65 9.54 0.68 9.57
C GLU A 65 10.48 -0.22 8.79
N GLY A 66 9.99 -1.34 8.25
CA GLY A 66 10.79 -2.23 7.40
C GLY A 66 11.37 -1.53 6.16
N ALA A 67 10.57 -0.67 5.51
CA ALA A 67 11.03 0.13 4.38
C ALA A 67 12.12 1.14 4.77
N LYS A 68 11.99 1.79 5.94
CA LYS A 68 13.02 2.70 6.47
C LYS A 68 14.31 1.96 6.77
N THR A 69 14.23 0.78 7.42
CA THR A 69 15.40 -0.06 7.69
C THR A 69 16.06 -0.52 6.39
N ALA A 70 15.30 -0.97 5.39
CA ALA A 70 15.88 -1.40 4.12
C ALA A 70 16.65 -0.29 3.37
N LEU A 71 16.35 0.98 3.66
CA LEU A 71 16.99 2.16 3.06
C LEU A 71 18.10 2.78 3.93
N SER A 72 18.32 2.33 5.17
CA SER A 72 19.41 2.85 6.00
C SER A 72 20.80 2.49 5.43
N GLU A 73 21.82 3.22 5.89
CA GLU A 73 23.20 2.96 5.50
C GLU A 73 23.61 1.52 5.83
N GLY A 74 24.16 0.81 4.83
CA GLY A 74 24.60 -0.57 4.96
C GLY A 74 23.49 -1.63 4.87
N GLU A 75 22.22 -1.22 4.68
CA GLU A 75 21.09 -2.12 4.62
C GLU A 75 20.75 -2.59 3.19
N SER A 76 19.89 -3.59 3.12
CA SER A 76 19.65 -4.39 1.90
C SER A 76 19.45 -3.58 0.61
N SER A 77 18.55 -2.58 0.58
CA SER A 77 18.25 -1.84 -0.66
C SER A 77 19.42 -0.96 -1.08
N LEU A 78 20.06 -0.28 -0.13
CA LEU A 78 21.19 0.62 -0.44
C LEU A 78 22.42 -0.19 -0.85
N THR A 79 22.69 -1.32 -0.19
CA THR A 79 23.78 -2.23 -0.55
C THR A 79 23.59 -2.78 -1.96
N THR A 80 22.40 -3.28 -2.29
CA THR A 80 22.09 -3.80 -3.64
C THR A 80 22.25 -2.71 -4.71
N LEU A 81 21.82 -1.47 -4.41
CA LEU A 81 21.98 -0.35 -5.33
C LEU A 81 23.46 0.02 -5.52
N ASN A 82 24.27 0.01 -4.45
CA ASN A 82 25.70 0.27 -4.54
C ASN A 82 26.41 -0.80 -5.39
N GLU A 83 26.07 -2.08 -5.21
CA GLU A 83 26.57 -3.17 -6.05
C GLU A 83 26.27 -2.94 -7.54
N LEU A 84 25.03 -2.53 -7.87
CA LEU A 84 24.65 -2.18 -9.23
C LEU A 84 25.49 -1.02 -9.79
N VAL A 85 25.74 0.01 -8.98
CA VAL A 85 26.55 1.16 -9.38
C VAL A 85 28.01 0.75 -9.63
N GLU A 86 28.59 -0.14 -8.81
CA GLU A 86 29.93 -0.66 -9.04
C GLU A 86 30.03 -1.49 -10.33
N LEU A 87 28.99 -2.27 -10.66
CA LEU A 87 28.94 -3.01 -11.92
C LEU A 87 28.97 -2.10 -13.16
N TRP A 88 28.41 -0.90 -13.08
CA TRP A 88 28.37 0.06 -14.19
C TRP A 88 29.62 0.92 -14.32
N LYS A 89 30.56 0.86 -13.36
CA LYS A 89 31.85 1.54 -13.43
C LYS A 89 32.89 0.76 -14.25
N HIS A 90 32.56 -0.46 -14.64
CA HIS A 90 33.36 -1.35 -15.47
C HIS A 90 32.68 -1.58 -16.83
#